data_AF-A0A843C2D0-F1
#
_entry.id   AF-A0A843C2D0-F1
#
_cell.length_a   1.000
_cell.length_b   1.000
_cell.length_c   1.000
_cell.angle_alpha   90.00
_cell.angle_beta   90.00
_cell.angle_gamma   90.00
#
_symmetry.space_group_name_H-M   'P 1'
#
loop_
_entity.id
_entity.type
_entity.pdbx_description
1 polymer ?
#
loop_
_entity_poly.entity_id
_entity_poly.type
_entity_poly.pdbx_seq_one_letter_code
_entity_poly.pdbx_strand_id
1 'polypeptide(L)'
;MKRNIWRNKKGQIQGVDFALSMIIFLIIFAEVIVLSLNFLEPKYQNLDSRAFESSANQISEAFFASTGYPNDWEYKYSTQFNSFGLREIGTTSLDANKISRINPQALYSLSYQNLKRNLSLEDDIGFQLNLESLFDVSSILTLSQPTGSINITTSLSDCIVWSFLVAPNNTVIFTQKSQTDTSGDLDLSFPTGVAVLPDGYYTLVVFAQSQTGIYAIDYQEVIIGTETNFGLQFIVQENVLNNGLANIQTSFVGTLTSLSTIILYPYTEGNEQYGNESVVISSPSTSETFDLRIPTNGTCVAIVTADSITGFQRKSFLYPSQLSEKFGTIYGSDLMPENKQIVKIEKIVVIRECLFKAVLYVWPQFLR
;
A
#
# COMPACT_ATOMS: atom_id res chain seq x y z
N MET A 1 20.67 79.49 -58.80
CA MET A 1 19.37 79.41 -58.11
C MET A 1 19.52 78.51 -56.88
N LYS A 2 19.58 79.07 -55.66
CA LYS A 2 19.61 78.30 -54.40
C LYS A 2 18.26 78.47 -53.70
N ARG A 3 17.49 77.38 -53.57
CA ARG A 3 16.21 77.33 -52.85
C ARG A 3 16.50 77.19 -51.35
N ASN A 4 16.25 78.25 -50.58
CA ASN A 4 16.29 78.19 -49.12
C ASN A 4 14.97 77.59 -48.61
N ILE A 5 15.04 76.35 -48.10
CA ILE A 5 13.93 75.67 -47.44
C ILE A 5 13.82 76.26 -46.02
N TRP A 6 12.78 77.05 -45.77
CA TRP A 6 12.43 77.52 -44.44
C TRP A 6 11.95 76.34 -43.58
N ARG A 7 12.78 75.92 -42.62
CA ARG A 7 12.39 74.89 -41.62
C ARG A 7 11.35 75.47 -40.66
N ASN A 8 10.16 74.88 -40.69
CA ASN A 8 9.03 75.27 -39.87
C ASN A 8 9.23 74.80 -38.41
N LYS A 9 9.96 75.58 -37.61
CA LYS A 9 10.37 75.24 -36.23
C LYS A 9 9.22 74.88 -35.28
N LYS A 10 8.02 75.44 -35.50
CA LYS A 10 6.85 75.21 -34.62
C LYS A 10 6.27 73.79 -34.72
N GLY A 11 6.21 73.22 -35.93
CA GLY A 11 5.74 71.85 -36.15
C GLY A 11 6.74 70.79 -35.69
N GLN A 12 8.04 71.10 -35.76
CA GLN A 12 9.10 70.22 -35.23
C GLN A 12 9.08 70.14 -33.70
N ILE A 13 8.85 71.25 -33.00
CA ILE A 13 8.76 71.26 -31.52
C ILE A 13 7.54 70.45 -31.06
N GLN A 14 6.38 70.62 -31.70
CA GLN A 14 5.17 69.85 -31.37
C GLN A 14 5.29 68.35 -31.67
N GLY A 15 6.00 67.97 -32.75
CA GLY A 15 6.28 66.57 -33.05
C GLY A 15 7.23 65.90 -32.05
N VAL A 16 8.21 66.65 -31.54
CA VAL A 16 9.14 66.17 -30.50
C VAL A 16 8.42 66.02 -29.16
N ASP A 17 7.57 66.95 -28.76
CA ASP A 17 6.79 66.86 -27.51
C ASP A 17 5.80 65.69 -27.54
N PHE A 18 5.17 65.44 -28.69
CA PHE A 18 4.30 64.28 -28.88
C PHE A 18 5.08 62.95 -28.79
N ALA A 19 6.23 62.86 -29.45
CA ALA A 19 7.08 61.67 -29.37
C ALA A 19 7.61 61.44 -27.95
N LEU A 20 7.99 62.51 -27.23
CA LEU A 20 8.45 62.43 -25.85
C LEU A 20 7.34 61.95 -24.92
N SER A 21 6.13 62.49 -25.08
CA SER A 21 4.95 62.05 -24.30
C SER A 21 4.58 60.60 -24.61
N MET A 22 4.69 60.17 -25.87
CA MET A 22 4.45 58.77 -26.25
C MET A 22 5.48 57.83 -25.62
N ILE A 23 6.76 58.21 -25.60
CA ILE A 23 7.83 57.41 -24.98
C ILE A 23 7.61 57.33 -23.46
N ILE A 24 7.30 58.44 -22.81
CA ILE A 24 6.99 58.47 -21.37
C ILE A 24 5.77 57.59 -21.07
N PHE A 25 4.72 57.67 -21.89
CA PHE A 25 3.54 56.82 -21.75
C PHE A 25 3.87 55.33 -21.92
N LEU A 26 4.71 54.98 -22.90
CA LEU A 26 5.16 53.61 -23.13
C LEU A 26 5.96 53.05 -21.94
N ILE A 27 6.84 53.87 -21.36
CA ILE A 27 7.64 53.49 -20.18
C ILE A 27 6.72 53.27 -18.98
N ILE A 28 5.82 54.21 -18.69
CA ILE A 28 4.86 54.08 -17.57
C ILE A 28 3.95 52.86 -17.78
N PHE A 29 3.48 52.63 -19.00
CA PHE A 29 2.62 51.50 -19.32
C PHE A 29 3.34 50.15 -19.16
N ALA A 30 4.60 50.07 -19.61
CA ALA A 30 5.44 48.89 -19.41
C ALA A 30 5.69 48.64 -17.91
N GLU A 31 5.94 49.68 -17.12
CA GLU A 31 6.16 49.58 -15.68
C GLU A 31 4.90 49.10 -14.94
N VAL A 32 3.72 49.59 -15.33
CA VAL A 32 2.43 49.12 -14.81
C VAL A 32 2.18 47.64 -15.15
N ILE A 33 2.54 47.19 -16.36
CA ILE A 33 2.42 45.77 -16.73
C ILE A 33 3.34 44.91 -15.87
N VAL A 34 4.61 45.29 -15.72
CA VAL A 34 5.58 44.53 -14.91
C VAL A 34 5.16 44.47 -13.44
N LEU A 35 4.70 45.59 -12.87
CA LEU A 35 4.16 45.62 -11.51
C LEU A 35 2.90 44.76 -11.39
N SER A 36 1.98 44.85 -12.35
CA SER A 36 0.77 44.03 -12.34
C SER A 36 1.09 42.55 -12.39
N LEU A 37 2.04 42.12 -13.22
CA LEU A 37 2.51 40.73 -13.26
C LEU A 37 3.13 40.30 -11.93
N ASN A 38 4.05 41.10 -11.38
CA ASN A 38 4.70 40.80 -10.10
C ASN A 38 3.72 40.77 -8.90
N PHE A 39 2.61 41.51 -8.94
CA PHE A 39 1.59 41.49 -7.89
C PHE A 39 0.52 40.42 -8.08
N LEU A 40 0.20 40.07 -9.33
CA LEU A 40 -0.84 39.11 -9.66
C LEU A 40 -0.32 37.66 -9.63
N GLU A 41 0.88 37.41 -10.15
CA GLU A 41 1.49 36.08 -10.20
C GLU A 41 1.54 35.36 -8.84
N PRO A 42 2.02 35.98 -7.74
CA PRO A 42 1.99 35.33 -6.43
C PRO A 42 0.56 35.13 -5.91
N LYS A 43 -0.42 35.93 -6.32
CA LYS A 43 -1.83 35.72 -5.93
C LYS A 43 -2.45 34.53 -6.67
N TYR A 44 -2.15 34.36 -7.95
CA TYR A 44 -2.61 33.20 -8.72
C TYR A 44 -1.99 31.90 -8.20
N GLN A 45 -0.68 31.88 -7.95
CA GLN A 45 0.00 30.70 -7.39
C GLN A 45 -0.58 30.28 -6.03
N ASN A 46 -0.95 31.23 -5.17
CA ASN A 46 -1.58 30.96 -3.87
C ASN A 46 -3.04 30.48 -3.98
N LEU A 47 -3.75 30.82 -5.07
CA LEU A 47 -5.11 30.34 -5.31
C LEU A 47 -5.08 28.89 -5.80
N ASP A 48 -4.19 28.59 -6.75
CA ASP A 48 -4.03 27.24 -7.30
C ASP A 48 -3.56 26.26 -6.22
N SER A 49 -2.63 26.68 -5.35
CA SER A 49 -2.16 25.85 -4.24
C SER A 49 -3.26 25.53 -3.23
N ARG A 50 -4.12 26.50 -2.90
CA ARG A 50 -5.26 26.32 -1.98
C ARG A 50 -6.38 25.47 -2.58
N ALA A 51 -6.66 25.66 -3.87
CA ALA A 51 -7.62 24.83 -4.59
C ALA A 51 -7.16 23.36 -4.60
N PHE A 52 -5.88 23.12 -4.89
CA PHE A 52 -5.30 21.79 -4.85
C PHE A 52 -5.34 21.16 -3.45
N GLU A 53 -5.01 21.92 -2.40
CA GLU A 53 -5.11 21.44 -1.02
C GLU A 53 -6.55 21.06 -0.63
N SER A 54 -7.54 21.84 -1.09
CA SER A 54 -8.95 21.51 -0.91
C SER A 54 -9.32 20.20 -1.61
N SER A 55 -8.88 20.00 -2.86
CA SER A 55 -9.12 18.74 -3.60
C SER A 55 -8.43 17.55 -2.93
N ALA A 56 -7.20 17.72 -2.43
CA ALA A 56 -6.48 16.69 -1.68
C ALA A 56 -7.22 16.30 -0.39
N ASN A 57 -7.82 17.26 0.31
CA ASN A 57 -8.64 17.00 1.48
C ASN A 57 -9.92 16.21 1.14
N GLN A 58 -10.62 16.56 0.07
CA GLN A 58 -11.79 15.80 -0.41
C GLN A 58 -11.44 14.36 -0.77
N ILE A 59 -10.29 14.15 -1.41
CA ILE A 59 -9.76 12.82 -1.71
C ILE A 59 -9.48 12.05 -0.40
N SER A 60 -8.85 12.69 0.58
CA SER A 60 -8.64 12.07 1.90
C SER A 60 -9.95 11.69 2.58
N GLU A 61 -11.01 12.49 2.44
CA GLU A 61 -12.33 12.14 2.96
C GLU A 61 -12.91 10.88 2.28
N ALA A 62 -12.70 10.73 0.97
CA ALA A 62 -13.08 9.49 0.28
C ALA A 62 -12.33 8.27 0.85
N PHE A 63 -11.02 8.38 1.12
CA PHE A 63 -10.26 7.27 1.70
C PHE A 63 -10.67 6.94 3.14
N PHE A 64 -10.84 7.94 4.00
CA PHE A 64 -10.90 7.72 5.45
C PHE A 64 -12.28 7.92 6.08
N ALA A 65 -13.20 8.62 5.40
CA ALA A 65 -14.51 8.98 5.95
C ALA A 65 -15.70 8.35 5.21
N SER A 66 -15.54 8.04 3.91
CA SER A 66 -16.57 7.43 3.07
C SER A 66 -16.57 5.90 3.18
N THR A 67 -17.78 5.31 3.21
CA THR A 67 -17.98 3.85 3.12
C THR A 67 -17.98 3.34 1.67
N GLY A 68 -18.07 4.25 0.68
CA GLY A 68 -18.28 3.90 -0.73
C GLY A 68 -19.69 3.38 -1.03
N TYR A 69 -20.00 3.22 -2.31
CA TYR A 69 -21.28 2.68 -2.78
C TYR A 69 -21.10 1.80 -4.03
N PRO A 70 -21.73 0.61 -4.09
CA PRO A 70 -22.50 -0.05 -3.03
C PRO A 70 -21.67 -0.34 -1.77
N ASN A 71 -22.27 -0.39 -0.58
CA ASN A 71 -21.50 -0.48 0.66
C ASN A 71 -20.66 -1.78 0.80
N ASP A 72 -21.06 -2.81 0.07
CA ASP A 72 -20.53 -4.18 0.01
C ASP A 72 -19.70 -4.43 -1.27
N TRP A 73 -19.12 -3.38 -1.85
CA TRP A 73 -18.40 -3.47 -3.13
C TRP A 73 -17.17 -4.39 -3.06
N GLU A 74 -16.62 -4.64 -1.87
CA GLU A 74 -15.52 -5.56 -1.62
C GLU A 74 -15.85 -7.02 -1.98
N TYR A 75 -17.12 -7.42 -1.90
CA TYR A 75 -17.60 -8.74 -2.29
C TYR A 75 -18.14 -8.78 -3.72
N LYS A 76 -18.33 -7.61 -4.34
CA LYS A 76 -18.73 -7.51 -5.74
C LYS A 76 -17.46 -7.59 -6.57
N TYR A 77 -17.17 -8.79 -7.09
CA TYR A 77 -15.99 -9.04 -7.94
C TYR A 77 -15.98 -8.25 -9.28
N SER A 78 -17.00 -7.42 -9.51
CA SER A 78 -17.00 -6.37 -10.53
C SER A 78 -15.98 -5.28 -10.20
N THR A 79 -15.36 -4.71 -11.24
CA THR A 79 -14.54 -3.50 -11.12
C THR A 79 -15.38 -2.21 -11.11
N GLN A 80 -16.69 -2.33 -11.32
CA GLN A 80 -17.63 -1.21 -11.38
C GLN A 80 -18.32 -1.03 -10.02
N PHE A 81 -17.91 0.00 -9.31
CA PHE A 81 -18.61 0.56 -8.16
C PHE A 81 -18.82 2.06 -8.40
N ASN A 82 -19.82 2.67 -7.77
CA ASN A 82 -20.22 4.05 -8.10
C ASN A 82 -19.41 5.09 -7.33
N SER A 83 -19.03 4.79 -6.09
CA SER A 83 -18.20 5.67 -5.27
C SER A 83 -17.24 4.89 -4.41
N PHE A 84 -16.01 5.40 -4.32
CA PHE A 84 -14.97 4.81 -3.49
C PHE A 84 -15.14 5.16 -2.01
N GLY A 85 -14.73 4.24 -1.14
CA GLY A 85 -14.53 4.52 0.27
C GLY A 85 -14.08 3.28 1.03
N LEU A 86 -13.18 3.45 2.00
CA LEU A 86 -12.60 2.35 2.79
C LEU A 86 -13.19 2.23 4.19
N ARG A 87 -14.08 3.13 4.60
CA ARG A 87 -14.65 3.09 5.93
C ARG A 87 -15.62 1.92 6.08
N GLU A 88 -15.58 1.28 7.23
CA GLU A 88 -16.58 0.30 7.64
C GLU A 88 -17.88 1.00 8.06
N ILE A 89 -19.01 0.34 7.84
CA ILE A 89 -20.34 0.93 8.09
C ILE A 89 -20.56 1.07 9.60
N GLY A 90 -20.85 2.28 10.06
CA GLY A 90 -21.23 2.54 11.45
C GLY A 90 -20.07 2.59 12.45
N THR A 91 -18.83 2.42 12.00
CA THR A 91 -17.62 2.49 12.82
C THR A 91 -16.71 3.63 12.35
N THR A 92 -15.62 3.91 13.07
CA THR A 92 -14.54 4.80 12.60
C THR A 92 -13.34 4.03 12.05
N SER A 93 -13.41 2.70 12.03
CA SER A 93 -12.39 1.82 11.45
C SER A 93 -12.49 1.80 9.94
N LEU A 94 -11.37 1.46 9.29
CA LEU A 94 -11.39 1.07 7.90
C LEU A 94 -11.69 -0.43 7.80
N ASP A 95 -12.34 -0.79 6.69
CA ASP A 95 -12.77 -2.13 6.36
C ASP A 95 -11.59 -2.93 5.77
N ALA A 96 -11.24 -4.03 6.44
CA ALA A 96 -10.13 -4.88 6.03
C ALA A 96 -10.38 -5.60 4.68
N ASN A 97 -11.63 -5.90 4.34
CA ASN A 97 -11.99 -6.55 3.08
C ASN A 97 -11.92 -5.59 1.90
N LYS A 98 -12.23 -4.31 2.12
CA LYS A 98 -11.98 -3.24 1.12
C LYS A 98 -10.49 -3.03 0.92
N ILE A 99 -9.71 -3.08 1.99
CA ILE A 99 -8.26 -2.95 1.94
C ILE A 99 -7.60 -4.15 1.22
N SER A 100 -8.11 -5.37 1.41
CA SER A 100 -7.58 -6.53 0.68
C SER A 100 -7.80 -6.43 -0.82
N ARG A 101 -8.88 -5.76 -1.27
CA ARG A 101 -9.21 -5.52 -2.68
C ARG A 101 -8.41 -4.41 -3.36
N ILE A 102 -7.93 -3.42 -2.62
CA ILE A 102 -7.06 -2.36 -3.17
C ILE A 102 -5.59 -2.81 -3.27
N ASN A 103 -5.21 -3.92 -2.64
CA ASN A 103 -3.88 -4.49 -2.80
C ASN A 103 -3.72 -4.98 -4.26
N PRO A 104 -2.70 -4.50 -5.01
CA PRO A 104 -2.51 -4.86 -6.42
C PRO A 104 -2.12 -6.33 -6.64
N GLN A 105 -1.66 -7.02 -5.60
CA GLN A 105 -1.26 -8.43 -5.66
C GLN A 105 -2.43 -9.38 -5.39
N ALA A 106 -3.56 -8.87 -4.92
CA ALA A 106 -4.73 -9.66 -4.57
C ALA A 106 -5.48 -10.19 -5.80
N LEU A 107 -6.10 -11.36 -5.66
CA LEU A 107 -7.08 -11.84 -6.62
C LEU A 107 -8.25 -10.85 -6.69
N TYR A 108 -8.62 -10.45 -7.91
CA TYR A 108 -9.61 -9.40 -8.18
C TYR A 108 -9.22 -7.99 -7.65
N SER A 109 -7.92 -7.68 -7.60
CA SER A 109 -7.43 -6.33 -7.28
C SER A 109 -8.09 -5.24 -8.12
N LEU A 110 -8.43 -4.10 -7.51
CA LEU A 110 -8.92 -2.95 -8.24
C LEU A 110 -7.80 -2.24 -9.00
N SER A 111 -8.02 -1.94 -10.29
CA SER A 111 -7.04 -1.18 -11.07
C SER A 111 -6.99 0.27 -10.59
N TYR A 112 -5.78 0.85 -10.60
CA TYR A 112 -5.58 2.26 -10.26
C TYR A 112 -6.46 3.21 -11.07
N GLN A 113 -6.62 2.95 -12.37
CA GLN A 113 -7.48 3.76 -13.24
C GLN A 113 -8.95 3.72 -12.82
N ASN A 114 -9.45 2.55 -12.43
CA ASN A 114 -10.83 2.43 -11.94
C ASN A 114 -11.00 3.11 -10.59
N LEU A 115 -10.03 2.96 -9.67
CA LEU A 115 -10.03 3.69 -8.40
C LEU A 115 -10.04 5.20 -8.61
N LYS A 116 -9.15 5.70 -9.47
CA LYS A 116 -9.05 7.13 -9.80
C LYS A 116 -10.35 7.69 -10.33
N ARG A 117 -10.96 7.02 -11.31
CA ARG A 117 -12.24 7.43 -11.91
C ARG A 117 -13.39 7.50 -10.90
N ASN A 118 -13.39 6.61 -9.90
CA ASN A 118 -14.45 6.55 -8.88
C ASN A 118 -14.16 7.40 -7.63
N LEU A 119 -12.94 7.91 -7.51
CA LEU A 119 -12.50 8.78 -6.42
C LEU A 119 -12.62 10.27 -6.80
N SER A 120 -12.24 10.62 -8.03
CA SER A 120 -12.37 11.98 -8.54
C SER A 120 -12.86 11.95 -9.98
N LEU A 121 -13.76 12.88 -10.32
CA LEU A 121 -14.12 13.19 -11.71
C LEU A 121 -13.02 14.00 -12.43
N GLU A 122 -11.99 14.44 -11.69
CA GLU A 122 -10.86 15.20 -12.22
C GLU A 122 -9.74 14.26 -12.68
N ASP A 123 -9.43 14.27 -13.97
CA ASP A 123 -8.41 13.42 -14.59
C ASP A 123 -6.96 13.83 -14.24
N ASP A 124 -6.77 14.99 -13.60
CA ASP A 124 -5.46 15.62 -13.40
C ASP A 124 -4.86 15.36 -12.01
N ILE A 125 -5.29 14.34 -11.28
CA ILE A 125 -4.75 14.03 -9.94
C ILE A 125 -4.13 12.62 -9.91
N GLY A 126 -2.96 12.50 -9.28
CA GLY A 126 -2.33 11.25 -8.91
C GLY A 126 -2.38 11.05 -7.40
N PHE A 127 -2.49 9.79 -6.94
CA PHE A 127 -2.44 9.46 -5.53
C PHE A 127 -1.73 8.13 -5.24
N GLN A 128 -1.20 8.01 -4.03
CA GLN A 128 -0.63 6.78 -3.48
C GLN A 128 -1.02 6.67 -2.02
N LEU A 129 -1.55 5.51 -1.61
CA LEU A 129 -1.84 5.19 -0.22
C LEU A 129 -0.84 4.13 0.26
N ASN A 130 -0.17 4.45 1.36
CA ASN A 130 0.59 3.49 2.15
C ASN A 130 -0.13 3.22 3.48
N LEU A 131 -0.11 1.96 3.92
CA LEU A 131 -0.62 1.48 5.20
C LEU A 131 0.51 0.69 5.86
N GLU A 132 1.18 1.32 6.81
CA GLU A 132 2.37 0.80 7.49
C GLU A 132 2.06 0.52 8.96
N SER A 133 2.83 -0.38 9.57
CA SER A 133 2.80 -0.57 11.02
C SER A 133 3.36 0.68 11.72
N LEU A 134 2.97 0.93 12.98
CA LEU A 134 3.51 2.08 13.72
C LEU A 134 4.96 1.90 14.17
N PHE A 135 5.49 0.69 14.06
CA PHE A 135 6.88 0.35 14.32
C PHE A 135 7.33 -0.77 13.37
N ASP A 136 8.63 -0.84 13.14
CA ASP A 136 9.23 -1.79 12.20
C ASP A 136 9.70 -3.07 12.91
N VAL A 137 9.56 -4.18 12.19
CA VAL A 137 10.14 -5.48 12.51
C VAL A 137 10.83 -6.02 11.26
N SER A 138 12.03 -6.57 11.44
CA SER A 138 12.80 -7.22 10.38
C SER A 138 13.28 -8.57 10.89
N SER A 139 13.27 -9.56 10.01
CA SER A 139 13.67 -10.92 10.32
C SER A 139 14.62 -11.47 9.25
N ILE A 140 15.59 -12.26 9.72
CA ILE A 140 16.56 -12.98 8.89
C ILE A 140 16.49 -14.47 9.26
N LEU A 141 16.07 -15.31 8.32
CA LEU A 141 16.06 -16.76 8.37
C LEU A 141 17.32 -17.28 7.68
N THR A 142 18.13 -18.03 8.41
CA THR A 142 19.25 -18.78 7.86
C THR A 142 18.99 -20.26 8.03
N LEU A 143 18.85 -20.97 6.92
CA LEU A 143 18.74 -22.43 6.91
C LEU A 143 20.15 -23.05 6.84
N SER A 144 20.59 -23.63 7.95
CA SER A 144 21.82 -24.41 8.03
C SER A 144 21.56 -25.73 8.75
N GLN A 145 22.39 -26.73 8.45
CA GLN A 145 22.29 -28.05 9.08
C GLN A 145 23.39 -28.22 10.11
N PRO A 146 23.10 -28.82 11.28
CA PRO A 146 21.81 -29.39 11.70
C PRO A 146 20.86 -28.38 12.36
N THR A 147 21.26 -27.11 12.46
CA THR A 147 20.58 -26.08 13.23
C THR A 147 20.45 -24.83 12.38
N GLY A 148 19.22 -24.39 12.13
CA GLY A 148 18.94 -23.10 11.50
C GLY A 148 18.88 -21.99 12.55
N SER A 149 18.99 -20.74 12.09
CA SER A 149 18.90 -19.56 12.94
C SER A 149 17.89 -18.57 12.40
N ILE A 150 17.29 -17.83 13.33
CA ILE A 150 16.37 -16.73 13.06
C ILE A 150 16.88 -15.54 13.87
N ASN A 151 17.19 -14.45 13.19
CA ASN A 151 17.54 -13.17 13.82
C ASN A 151 16.37 -12.21 13.60
N ILE A 152 15.86 -11.61 14.67
CA ILE A 152 14.72 -10.69 14.62
C ILE A 152 15.17 -9.37 15.25
N THR A 153 14.88 -8.27 14.59
CA THR A 153 15.13 -6.92 15.10
C THR A 153 13.84 -6.11 15.01
N THR A 154 13.46 -5.48 16.12
CA THR A 154 12.35 -4.54 16.23
C THR A 154 12.86 -3.14 16.53
N SER A 155 12.21 -2.13 15.97
CA SER A 155 12.53 -0.72 16.25
C SER A 155 12.17 -0.27 17.67
N LEU A 156 11.38 -1.07 18.40
CA LEU A 156 11.05 -0.89 19.82
C LEU A 156 11.69 -2.00 20.65
N SER A 157 11.99 -1.71 21.90
CA SER A 157 12.50 -2.70 22.86
C SER A 157 11.38 -3.52 23.50
N ASP A 158 11.73 -4.68 24.05
CA ASP A 158 10.84 -5.51 24.88
C ASP A 158 9.52 -5.90 24.19
N CYS A 159 9.52 -5.99 22.86
CA CYS A 159 8.39 -6.49 22.08
C CYS A 159 8.21 -7.99 22.30
N ILE A 160 6.95 -8.42 22.51
CA ILE A 160 6.59 -9.84 22.49
C ILE A 160 6.57 -10.30 21.04
N VAL A 161 7.25 -11.39 20.74
CA VAL A 161 7.41 -11.89 19.37
C VAL A 161 6.89 -13.32 19.27
N TRP A 162 6.10 -13.59 18.23
CA TRP A 162 5.72 -14.93 17.80
C TRP A 162 6.39 -15.21 16.46
N SER A 163 7.21 -16.26 16.43
CA SER A 163 7.92 -16.71 15.23
C SER A 163 7.32 -18.03 14.76
N PHE A 164 6.99 -18.14 13.48
CA PHE A 164 6.50 -19.35 12.83
C PHE A 164 7.39 -19.68 11.64
N LEU A 165 7.83 -20.93 11.53
CA LEU A 165 8.50 -21.43 10.33
C LEU A 165 7.61 -22.46 9.64
N VAL A 166 7.21 -22.15 8.41
CA VAL A 166 6.40 -23.03 7.55
C VAL A 166 7.31 -23.74 6.55
N ALA A 167 7.27 -25.07 6.56
CA ALA A 167 8.01 -25.93 5.65
C ALA A 167 7.36 -25.99 4.25
N PRO A 168 8.05 -26.58 3.24
CA PRO A 168 7.51 -26.77 1.89
C PRO A 168 6.13 -27.43 1.84
N ASN A 169 5.89 -28.44 2.66
CA ASN A 169 4.63 -29.17 2.76
C ASN A 169 3.50 -28.40 3.49
N ASN A 170 3.67 -27.09 3.69
CA ASN A 170 2.70 -26.20 4.32
C ASN A 170 2.38 -26.55 5.79
N THR A 171 3.34 -27.16 6.50
CA THR A 171 3.25 -27.45 7.93
C THR A 171 4.15 -26.51 8.74
N VAL A 172 3.72 -26.15 9.96
CA VAL A 172 4.56 -25.38 10.88
C VAL A 172 5.56 -26.33 11.54
N ILE A 173 6.85 -26.13 11.25
CA ILE A 173 7.95 -26.96 11.77
C ILE A 173 8.68 -26.33 12.96
N PHE A 174 8.52 -25.01 13.16
CA PHE A 174 9.02 -24.31 14.32
C PHE A 174 8.04 -23.20 14.71
N THR A 175 7.81 -23.05 16.02
CA THR A 175 7.01 -21.99 16.59
C THR A 175 7.57 -21.61 17.95
N GLN A 176 7.70 -20.31 18.19
CA GLN A 176 8.16 -19.81 19.48
C GLN A 176 7.53 -18.46 19.80
N LYS A 177 7.03 -18.33 21.02
CA LYS A 177 6.72 -17.04 21.65
C LYS A 177 7.91 -16.63 22.53
N SER A 178 8.48 -15.47 22.27
CA SER A 178 9.61 -14.92 23.00
C SER A 178 9.44 -13.41 23.20
N GLN A 179 10.45 -12.76 23.77
CA GLN A 179 10.52 -11.32 23.92
C GLN A 179 11.88 -10.85 23.39
N THR A 180 11.88 -9.73 22.67
CA THR A 180 13.12 -9.04 22.28
C THR A 180 13.81 -8.43 23.49
N ASP A 181 15.11 -8.21 23.38
CA ASP A 181 15.88 -7.58 24.43
C ASP A 181 15.63 -6.05 24.50
N THR A 182 16.41 -5.38 25.35
CA THR A 182 16.33 -3.91 25.52
C THR A 182 16.78 -3.12 24.30
N SER A 183 17.44 -3.77 23.34
CA SER A 183 17.88 -3.21 22.06
C SER A 183 16.90 -3.51 20.92
N GLY A 184 15.88 -4.36 21.17
CA GLY A 184 14.93 -4.80 20.16
C GLY A 184 15.40 -6.03 19.38
N ASP A 185 16.45 -6.71 19.83
CA ASP A 185 17.01 -7.87 19.14
C ASP A 185 16.55 -9.19 19.77
N LEU A 186 16.43 -10.22 18.94
CA LEU A 186 16.10 -11.58 19.34
C LEU A 186 16.74 -12.60 18.40
N ASP A 187 17.59 -13.45 18.97
CA ASP A 187 18.19 -14.58 18.26
C ASP A 187 17.55 -15.89 18.70
N LEU A 188 17.05 -16.64 17.73
CA LEU A 188 16.49 -17.98 17.92
C LEU A 188 17.26 -18.99 17.09
N SER A 189 17.35 -20.21 17.61
CA SER A 189 17.91 -21.35 16.90
C SER A 189 16.92 -22.51 16.94
N PHE A 190 16.81 -23.25 15.85
CA PHE A 190 15.91 -24.40 15.77
C PHE A 190 16.61 -25.59 15.10
N PRO A 191 16.35 -26.82 15.56
CA PRO A 191 16.85 -28.01 14.88
C PRO A 191 16.11 -28.16 13.54
N THR A 192 16.83 -28.37 12.44
CA THR A 192 16.19 -28.64 11.14
C THR A 192 15.58 -30.05 11.09
N GLY A 193 16.04 -30.96 11.97
CA GLY A 193 15.47 -32.30 12.12
C GLY A 193 15.72 -33.25 10.93
N VAL A 194 16.41 -32.79 9.88
CA VAL A 194 16.68 -33.55 8.67
C VAL A 194 18.12 -33.35 8.18
N ALA A 195 18.70 -34.43 7.64
CA ALA A 195 20.03 -34.42 7.04
C ALA A 195 20.05 -33.76 5.65
N VAL A 196 18.91 -33.64 4.98
CA VAL A 196 18.74 -32.92 3.71
C VAL A 196 17.41 -32.17 3.80
N LEU A 197 17.43 -30.85 3.58
CA LEU A 197 16.22 -30.05 3.56
C LEU A 197 15.45 -30.36 2.26
N PRO A 198 14.16 -30.73 2.34
CA PRO A 198 13.33 -30.87 1.15
C PRO A 198 13.29 -29.59 0.31
N ASP A 199 13.17 -29.77 -1.01
CA ASP A 199 12.90 -28.69 -1.95
C ASP A 199 11.55 -28.04 -1.66
N GLY A 200 11.49 -26.72 -1.82
CA GLY A 200 10.32 -25.87 -1.67
C GLY A 200 10.63 -24.55 -0.96
N TYR A 201 9.57 -23.86 -0.59
CA TYR A 201 9.64 -22.64 0.21
C TYR A 201 9.67 -22.95 1.71
N TYR A 202 10.61 -22.33 2.40
CA TYR A 202 10.59 -22.18 3.85
C TYR A 202 10.22 -20.73 4.16
N THR A 203 9.07 -20.53 4.79
CA THR A 203 8.54 -19.20 5.07
C THR A 203 8.58 -18.94 6.57
N LEU A 204 9.42 -18.00 6.99
CA LEU A 204 9.40 -17.43 8.33
C LEU A 204 8.33 -16.35 8.36
N VAL A 205 7.47 -16.39 9.38
CA VAL A 205 6.50 -15.33 9.70
C VAL A 205 6.74 -14.88 11.12
N VAL A 206 6.88 -13.58 11.33
CA VAL A 206 7.13 -12.96 12.63
C VAL A 206 6.05 -11.95 12.92
N PHE A 207 5.35 -12.14 14.04
CA PHE A 207 4.46 -11.14 14.62
C PHE A 207 5.16 -10.53 15.82
N ALA A 208 5.34 -9.22 15.84
CA ALA A 208 5.84 -8.48 16.98
C ALA A 208 4.71 -7.64 17.57
N GLN A 209 4.58 -7.62 18.90
CA GLN A 209 3.64 -6.79 19.63
C GLN A 209 4.39 -5.87 20.59
N SER A 210 4.13 -4.57 20.50
CA SER A 210 4.65 -3.59 21.46
C SER A 210 3.99 -3.74 22.84
N GLN A 211 4.59 -3.14 23.87
CA GLN A 211 3.98 -3.07 25.20
C GLN A 211 2.61 -2.37 25.23
N THR A 212 2.34 -1.52 24.23
CA THR A 212 1.06 -0.82 24.04
C THR A 212 0.05 -1.63 23.21
N GLY A 213 0.38 -2.86 22.84
CA GLY A 213 -0.51 -3.78 22.12
C GLY A 213 -0.56 -3.59 20.61
N ILE A 214 0.32 -2.76 20.03
CA ILE A 214 0.40 -2.52 18.59
C ILE A 214 1.14 -3.70 17.94
N TYR A 215 0.68 -4.15 16.78
CA TYR A 215 1.34 -5.21 16.01
C TYR A 215 2.16 -4.67 14.85
N ALA A 216 3.31 -5.31 14.62
CA ALA A 216 4.09 -5.21 13.39
C ALA A 216 4.42 -6.63 12.92
N ILE A 217 4.57 -6.81 11.61
CA ILE A 217 4.67 -8.13 11.00
C ILE A 217 5.74 -8.12 9.94
N ASP A 218 6.56 -9.16 9.95
CA ASP A 218 7.51 -9.44 8.90
C ASP A 218 7.37 -10.88 8.42
N TYR A 219 7.81 -11.12 7.19
CA TYR A 219 7.98 -12.47 6.67
C TYR A 219 9.22 -12.56 5.81
N GLN A 220 9.83 -13.73 5.75
CA GLN A 220 10.93 -14.02 4.85
C GLN A 220 10.79 -15.41 4.27
N GLU A 221 11.22 -15.56 3.02
CA GLU A 221 11.20 -16.83 2.32
C GLU A 221 12.62 -17.23 1.94
N VAL A 222 12.94 -18.50 2.18
CA VAL A 222 14.15 -19.16 1.69
C VAL A 222 13.71 -20.30 0.78
N ILE A 223 14.30 -20.34 -0.42
CA ILE A 223 13.85 -21.22 -1.51
C ILE A 223 14.93 -22.25 -1.78
N ILE A 224 14.54 -23.52 -1.83
CA ILE A 224 15.41 -24.64 -2.19
C ILE A 224 14.77 -25.38 -3.36
N GLY A 225 15.46 -25.54 -4.49
CA GLY A 225 14.92 -26.23 -5.67
C GLY A 225 14.36 -25.28 -6.74
N THR A 226 13.43 -25.77 -7.55
CA THR A 226 12.96 -25.09 -8.77
C THR A 226 11.61 -24.39 -8.58
N GLU A 227 11.61 -23.07 -8.69
CA GLU A 227 10.38 -22.28 -8.77
C GLU A 227 9.74 -22.37 -10.15
N THR A 228 8.42 -22.42 -10.20
CA THR A 228 7.65 -22.30 -11.43
C THR A 228 6.56 -21.26 -11.26
N ASN A 229 6.37 -20.39 -12.25
CA ASN A 229 5.29 -19.41 -12.21
C ASN A 229 4.00 -20.04 -12.77
N PHE A 230 3.08 -20.40 -11.88
CA PHE A 230 1.74 -20.87 -12.22
C PHE A 230 0.72 -19.73 -12.34
N GLY A 231 1.16 -18.48 -12.29
CA GLY A 231 0.25 -17.34 -12.24
C GLY A 231 -0.64 -17.35 -10.99
N LEU A 232 -0.17 -17.96 -9.89
CA LEU A 232 -0.94 -18.08 -8.65
C LEU A 232 -1.36 -16.68 -8.17
N GLN A 233 -2.65 -16.50 -7.94
CA GLN A 233 -3.24 -15.30 -7.35
C GLN A 233 -4.18 -15.74 -6.24
N PHE A 234 -4.29 -14.94 -5.19
CA PHE A 234 -5.27 -15.20 -4.14
C PHE A 234 -5.70 -13.93 -3.42
N ILE A 235 -6.84 -14.00 -2.76
CA ILE A 235 -7.36 -12.94 -1.88
C ILE A 235 -7.86 -13.58 -0.59
N VAL A 236 -7.66 -12.87 0.52
CA VAL A 236 -8.21 -13.21 1.82
C VAL A 236 -9.30 -12.20 2.15
N GLN A 237 -10.50 -12.69 2.44
CA GLN A 237 -11.63 -11.88 2.90
C GLN A 237 -12.32 -12.57 4.06
N GLU A 238 -12.84 -11.81 5.02
CA GLU A 238 -13.74 -12.35 6.02
C GLU A 238 -14.99 -12.92 5.39
N ASN A 239 -15.51 -13.99 5.99
CA ASN A 239 -16.76 -14.57 5.57
C ASN A 239 -17.92 -13.74 6.12
N VAL A 240 -18.69 -13.12 5.21
CA VAL A 240 -19.88 -12.29 5.53
C VAL A 240 -20.92 -13.05 6.37
N LEU A 241 -20.98 -14.37 6.25
CA LEU A 241 -21.96 -15.22 6.91
C LEU A 241 -21.45 -15.81 8.23
N ASN A 242 -20.14 -15.76 8.50
CA ASN A 242 -19.55 -16.38 9.68
C ASN A 242 -18.34 -15.60 10.22
N ASN A 243 -18.54 -14.88 11.31
CA ASN A 243 -17.48 -14.16 12.01
C ASN A 243 -16.39 -15.14 12.48
N GLY A 244 -15.13 -14.80 12.22
CA GLY A 244 -13.98 -15.63 12.59
C GLY A 244 -13.61 -16.71 11.55
N LEU A 245 -14.23 -16.71 10.38
CA LEU A 245 -13.76 -17.43 9.20
C LEU A 245 -13.32 -16.46 8.11
N ALA A 246 -12.28 -16.83 7.37
CA ALA A 246 -11.88 -16.18 6.14
C ALA A 246 -12.11 -17.11 4.95
N ASN A 247 -12.66 -16.54 3.88
CA ASN A 247 -12.71 -17.14 2.56
C ASN A 247 -11.40 -16.79 1.85
N ILE A 248 -10.58 -17.80 1.60
CA ILE A 248 -9.35 -17.67 0.82
C ILE A 248 -9.63 -18.20 -0.58
N GLN A 249 -9.78 -17.28 -1.53
CA GLN A 249 -10.03 -17.61 -2.93
C GLN A 249 -8.71 -17.58 -3.68
N THR A 250 -8.50 -18.59 -4.51
CA THR A 250 -7.26 -18.76 -5.28
C THR A 250 -7.59 -18.95 -6.76
N SER A 251 -6.67 -18.53 -7.63
CA SER A 251 -6.70 -18.77 -9.07
C SER A 251 -5.29 -19.06 -9.55
N PHE A 252 -5.15 -20.00 -10.49
CA PHE A 252 -3.88 -20.33 -11.11
C PHE A 252 -4.08 -20.83 -12.55
N VAL A 253 -2.97 -20.94 -13.28
CA VAL A 253 -2.91 -21.40 -14.67
C VAL A 253 -2.20 -22.75 -14.73
N GLY A 254 -2.77 -23.68 -15.49
CA GLY A 254 -2.19 -25.00 -15.70
C GLY A 254 -2.73 -26.05 -14.73
N THR A 255 -1.91 -27.07 -14.47
CA THR A 255 -2.25 -28.23 -13.64
C THR A 255 -1.30 -28.34 -12.46
N LEU A 256 -1.86 -28.38 -11.25
CA LEU A 256 -1.13 -28.58 -10.00
C LEU A 256 -1.34 -30.00 -9.47
N THR A 257 -0.35 -30.52 -8.76
CA THR A 257 -0.48 -31.77 -7.98
C THR A 257 -1.18 -31.51 -6.66
N SER A 258 -0.87 -30.39 -6.02
CA SER A 258 -1.48 -29.97 -4.76
C SER A 258 -1.58 -28.45 -4.69
N LEU A 259 -2.63 -28.01 -4.01
CA LEU A 259 -2.77 -26.63 -3.54
C LEU A 259 -3.05 -26.67 -2.05
N SER A 260 -2.25 -25.96 -1.27
CA SER A 260 -2.37 -25.91 0.18
C SER A 260 -2.41 -24.48 0.67
N THR A 261 -3.20 -24.26 1.71
CA THR A 261 -3.32 -22.96 2.36
C THR A 261 -3.15 -23.14 3.86
N ILE A 262 -2.36 -22.27 4.49
CA ILE A 262 -2.21 -22.20 5.94
C ILE A 262 -2.44 -20.77 6.41
N ILE A 263 -3.16 -20.61 7.51
CA ILE A 263 -3.28 -19.34 8.23
C ILE A 263 -2.49 -19.44 9.53
N LEU A 264 -1.75 -18.38 9.83
CA LEU A 264 -0.99 -18.20 11.07
C LEU A 264 -1.49 -16.93 11.77
N TYR A 265 -1.69 -17.01 13.08
CA TYR A 265 -2.02 -15.83 13.88
C TYR A 265 -1.47 -15.93 15.32
N PRO A 266 -1.05 -14.80 15.91
CA PRO A 266 -0.74 -14.73 17.32
C PRO A 266 -2.05 -14.83 18.11
N TYR A 267 -2.16 -15.80 19.01
CA TYR A 267 -3.32 -15.92 19.90
C TYR A 267 -3.02 -15.18 21.20
N THR A 268 -3.88 -14.21 21.55
CA THR A 268 -3.72 -13.39 22.75
C THR A 268 -4.79 -13.63 23.81
N GLU A 269 -5.89 -14.31 23.45
CA GLU A 269 -7.03 -14.55 24.34
C GLU A 269 -7.24 -16.04 24.62
N GLY A 270 -6.85 -16.51 25.80
CA GLY A 270 -6.98 -17.93 26.18
C GLY A 270 -5.63 -18.56 26.52
N ASN A 271 -5.63 -19.85 26.88
CA ASN A 271 -4.40 -20.56 27.25
C ASN A 271 -3.58 -21.04 26.03
N GLU A 272 -4.05 -20.79 24.80
CA GLU A 272 -3.31 -21.16 23.59
C GLU A 272 -2.24 -20.11 23.28
N GLN A 273 -1.02 -20.57 22.97
CA GLN A 273 0.11 -19.67 22.71
C GLN A 273 0.09 -19.06 21.31
N TYR A 274 -0.57 -19.72 20.35
CA TYR A 274 -0.68 -19.37 18.94
C TYR A 274 -1.78 -20.22 18.28
N GLY A 275 -2.27 -19.80 17.11
CA GLY A 275 -3.17 -20.61 16.29
C GLY A 275 -2.68 -20.75 14.85
N ASN A 276 -2.83 -21.96 14.32
CA ASN A 276 -2.63 -22.26 12.91
C ASN A 276 -3.72 -23.21 12.40
N GLU A 277 -4.13 -23.03 11.16
CA GLU A 277 -5.05 -23.94 10.49
C GLU A 277 -4.61 -24.11 9.04
N SER A 278 -4.56 -25.35 8.57
CA SER A 278 -4.08 -25.68 7.22
C SER A 278 -5.01 -26.65 6.53
N VAL A 279 -5.27 -26.42 5.24
CA VAL A 279 -6.02 -27.33 4.38
C VAL A 279 -5.23 -27.57 3.10
N VAL A 280 -5.30 -28.80 2.59
CA VAL A 280 -4.63 -29.25 1.37
C VAL A 280 -5.66 -29.89 0.45
N ILE A 281 -5.64 -29.49 -0.82
CA ILE A 281 -6.44 -30.09 -1.89
C ILE A 281 -5.48 -30.80 -2.85
N SER A 282 -5.71 -32.09 -3.06
CA SER A 282 -5.04 -32.88 -4.09
C SER A 282 -5.74 -32.69 -5.43
N SER A 283 -4.99 -32.45 -6.50
CA SER A 283 -5.53 -32.20 -7.85
C SER A 283 -6.58 -31.08 -7.90
N PRO A 284 -6.20 -29.84 -7.48
CA PRO A 284 -7.12 -28.70 -7.43
C PRO A 284 -7.61 -28.31 -8.84
N SER A 285 -8.82 -27.77 -8.90
CA SER A 285 -9.31 -27.06 -10.07
C SER A 285 -8.65 -25.67 -10.16
N THR A 286 -8.72 -25.01 -11.32
CA THR A 286 -8.03 -23.72 -11.56
C THR A 286 -8.48 -22.58 -10.64
N SER A 287 -9.59 -22.75 -9.93
CA SER A 287 -10.10 -21.79 -8.95
C SER A 287 -10.63 -22.54 -7.74
N GLU A 288 -10.04 -22.29 -6.57
CA GLU A 288 -10.44 -22.94 -5.32
C GLU A 288 -10.78 -21.92 -4.25
N THR A 289 -11.63 -22.32 -3.29
CA THR A 289 -11.96 -21.52 -2.10
C THR A 289 -11.73 -22.35 -0.85
N PHE A 290 -10.99 -21.79 0.11
CA PHE A 290 -10.76 -22.40 1.42
C PHE A 290 -11.46 -21.56 2.48
N ASP A 291 -12.16 -22.25 3.39
CA ASP A 291 -12.74 -21.62 4.58
C ASP A 291 -11.87 -21.99 5.77
N LEU A 292 -11.13 -21.01 6.30
CA LEU A 292 -10.19 -21.22 7.41
C LEU A 292 -10.47 -20.21 8.53
N ARG A 293 -10.20 -20.60 9.77
CA ARG A 293 -10.39 -19.72 10.92
C ARG A 293 -9.37 -18.59 10.91
N ILE A 294 -9.87 -17.42 11.25
CA ILE A 294 -9.09 -16.22 11.52
C ILE A 294 -9.48 -15.68 12.88
N PRO A 295 -8.57 -15.00 13.58
CA PRO A 295 -8.95 -14.30 14.80
C PRO A 295 -10.01 -13.25 14.45
N THR A 296 -10.97 -13.00 15.33
CA THR A 296 -12.05 -12.00 15.11
C THR A 296 -11.52 -10.56 15.19
N ASN A 297 -10.45 -10.36 15.94
CA ASN A 297 -9.73 -9.10 16.08
C ASN A 297 -8.24 -9.37 15.89
N GLY A 298 -7.49 -8.38 15.40
CA GLY A 298 -6.06 -8.53 15.18
C GLY A 298 -5.69 -8.83 13.74
N THR A 299 -4.62 -9.61 13.58
CA THR A 299 -3.97 -9.82 12.30
C THR A 299 -3.58 -11.28 12.10
N CYS A 300 -3.56 -11.72 10.84
CA CYS A 300 -3.14 -13.06 10.46
C CYS A 300 -2.39 -13.02 9.13
N VAL A 301 -1.55 -14.03 8.91
CA VAL A 301 -0.86 -14.25 7.64
C VAL A 301 -1.38 -15.53 7.03
N ALA A 302 -1.86 -15.43 5.80
CA ALA A 302 -2.25 -16.57 4.97
C ALA A 302 -1.12 -16.87 3.98
N ILE A 303 -0.76 -18.14 3.87
CA ILE A 303 0.24 -18.63 2.91
C ILE A 303 -0.44 -19.66 2.03
N VAL A 304 -0.33 -19.49 0.72
CA VAL A 304 -0.83 -20.43 -0.28
C VAL A 304 0.37 -21.01 -1.03
N THR A 305 0.47 -22.34 -1.05
CA THR A 305 1.50 -23.08 -1.76
C THR A 305 0.87 -23.93 -2.86
N ALA A 306 1.32 -23.72 -4.08
CA ALA A 306 0.95 -24.48 -5.27
C ALA A 306 2.14 -25.35 -5.68
N ASP A 307 1.92 -26.67 -5.76
CA ASP A 307 2.94 -27.62 -6.17
C ASP A 307 2.56 -28.30 -7.48
N SER A 308 3.55 -28.60 -8.29
CA SER A 308 3.43 -29.41 -9.50
C SER A 308 4.67 -30.28 -9.67
N ILE A 309 4.63 -31.19 -10.64
CA ILE A 309 5.77 -32.04 -11.01
C ILE A 309 6.94 -31.18 -11.55
N THR A 310 6.64 -30.00 -12.11
CA THR A 310 7.64 -29.11 -12.71
C THR A 310 8.32 -28.17 -11.71
N GLY A 311 7.77 -28.02 -10.51
CA GLY A 311 8.23 -27.07 -9.51
C GLY A 311 7.09 -26.59 -8.62
N PHE A 312 7.37 -25.56 -7.83
CA PHE A 312 6.46 -25.04 -6.82
C PHE A 312 6.36 -23.50 -6.89
N GLN A 313 5.27 -22.95 -6.37
CA GLN A 313 5.05 -21.50 -6.22
C GLN A 313 4.37 -21.24 -4.88
N ARG A 314 4.84 -20.25 -4.14
CA ARG A 314 4.21 -19.80 -2.90
C ARG A 314 3.87 -18.33 -3.00
N LYS A 315 2.77 -17.94 -2.35
CA LYS A 315 2.48 -16.55 -2.05
C LYS A 315 1.94 -16.39 -0.64
N SER A 316 2.36 -15.33 0.03
CA SER A 316 1.88 -14.92 1.35
C SER A 316 1.04 -13.66 1.26
N PHE A 317 0.02 -13.55 2.12
CA PHE A 317 -0.85 -12.40 2.20
C PHE A 317 -1.14 -12.08 3.65
N LEU A 318 -1.06 -10.80 3.97
CA LEU A 318 -1.33 -10.30 5.29
C LEU A 318 -2.76 -9.77 5.38
N TYR A 319 -3.46 -10.09 6.47
CA TYR A 319 -4.81 -9.61 6.73
C TYR A 319 -4.91 -9.03 8.16
N PRO A 320 -5.34 -7.77 8.34
CA PRO A 320 -5.60 -6.76 7.31
C PRO A 320 -4.34 -6.42 6.49
N SER A 321 -4.51 -6.10 5.21
CA SER A 321 -3.35 -5.90 4.33
C SER A 321 -2.59 -4.63 4.68
N GLN A 322 -1.27 -4.77 4.82
CA GLN A 322 -0.37 -3.63 4.76
C GLN A 322 -0.16 -3.21 3.30
N LEU A 323 -0.01 -1.91 3.07
CA LEU A 323 0.30 -1.34 1.77
C LEU A 323 1.64 -0.63 1.90
N SER A 324 2.71 -1.35 1.62
CA SER A 324 4.08 -0.84 1.67
C SER A 324 4.84 -1.34 0.45
N GLU A 325 6.10 -0.94 0.30
CA GLU A 325 6.96 -1.43 -0.78
C GLU A 325 7.03 -2.97 -0.82
N LYS A 326 6.99 -3.63 0.35
CA LYS A 326 7.06 -5.08 0.48
C LYS A 326 5.73 -5.80 0.19
N PHE A 327 4.60 -5.14 0.46
CA PHE A 327 3.26 -5.75 0.37
C PHE A 327 2.42 -5.22 -0.81
N GLY A 328 2.97 -4.28 -1.58
CA GLY A 328 2.33 -3.61 -2.72
C GLY A 328 1.61 -2.32 -2.31
N THR A 329 1.72 -1.30 -3.16
CA THR A 329 1.03 -0.01 -3.02
C THR A 329 -0.06 0.14 -4.10
N ILE A 330 -1.07 0.99 -3.87
CA ILE A 330 -2.18 1.18 -4.84
C ILE A 330 -1.70 1.77 -6.17
N TYR A 331 -0.68 2.62 -6.09
CA TYR A 331 0.15 2.94 -7.24
C TYR A 331 1.11 1.76 -7.39
N GLY A 332 1.23 1.15 -8.58
CA GLY A 332 2.27 0.16 -8.83
C GLY A 332 3.65 0.68 -8.40
N SER A 333 4.68 -0.15 -8.42
CA SER A 333 6.05 0.14 -7.96
C SER A 333 6.75 1.40 -8.54
N ASP A 334 6.06 2.21 -9.32
CA ASP A 334 6.56 3.45 -9.91
C ASP A 334 6.56 4.60 -8.90
N LEU A 335 7.69 5.30 -8.86
CA LEU A 335 8.05 6.27 -7.84
C LEU A 335 7.17 7.53 -7.86
N MET A 336 6.93 8.09 -6.67
CA MET A 336 6.43 9.45 -6.51
C MET A 336 7.21 10.43 -7.41
N PRO A 337 6.54 11.35 -8.12
CA PRO A 337 7.24 12.27 -9.01
C PRO A 337 8.15 13.23 -8.22
N GLU A 338 9.45 13.18 -8.46
CA GLU A 338 10.48 13.97 -7.73
C GLU A 338 10.31 15.50 -7.84
N ASN A 339 9.62 15.99 -8.88
CA ASN A 339 9.55 17.42 -9.24
C ASN A 339 8.13 18.01 -9.23
N LYS A 340 7.20 17.47 -8.41
CA LYS A 340 5.82 17.97 -8.33
C LYS A 340 5.44 18.41 -6.92
N GLN A 341 4.46 19.32 -6.83
CA GLN A 341 3.84 19.67 -5.56
C GLN A 341 3.10 18.45 -5.02
N ILE A 342 3.64 17.84 -3.96
CA ILE A 342 3.05 16.68 -3.30
C ILE A 342 2.43 17.14 -1.99
N VAL A 343 1.14 16.83 -1.80
CA VAL A 343 0.46 16.95 -0.51
C VAL A 343 0.53 15.60 0.18
N LYS A 344 1.11 15.59 1.38
CA LYS A 344 1.23 14.41 2.24
C LYS A 344 0.21 14.52 3.38
N ILE A 345 -0.66 13.54 3.49
CA ILE A 345 -1.69 13.45 4.53
C ILE A 345 -1.39 12.19 5.37
N GLU A 346 -1.03 12.39 6.63
CA GLU A 346 -0.79 11.30 7.58
C GLU A 346 -1.94 11.17 8.56
N LYS A 347 -2.45 9.96 8.76
CA LYS A 347 -3.48 9.64 9.76
C LYS A 347 -3.17 8.32 10.45
N ILE A 348 -3.51 8.23 11.73
CA ILE A 348 -3.56 6.95 12.44
C ILE A 348 -4.96 6.37 12.22
N VAL A 349 -5.03 5.14 11.75
CA VAL A 349 -6.28 4.46 11.43
C VAL A 349 -6.36 3.13 12.17
N VAL A 350 -7.59 2.72 12.49
CA VAL A 350 -7.87 1.43 13.12
C VAL A 350 -8.44 0.48 12.08
N ILE A 351 -7.90 -0.74 12.01
CA ILE A 351 -8.37 -1.81 11.13
C ILE A 351 -8.37 -3.09 11.96
N ARG A 352 -9.53 -3.71 12.18
CA ARG A 352 -9.68 -4.91 13.04
C ARG A 352 -8.97 -4.78 14.40
N GLU A 353 -9.18 -3.65 15.07
CA GLU A 353 -8.54 -3.28 16.35
C GLU A 353 -7.00 -3.13 16.31
N CYS A 354 -6.38 -3.25 15.14
CA CYS A 354 -4.97 -2.93 14.94
C CYS A 354 -4.80 -1.47 14.51
N LEU A 355 -3.75 -0.83 15.00
CA LEU A 355 -3.40 0.54 14.65
C LEU A 355 -2.38 0.56 13.50
N PHE A 356 -2.69 1.34 12.48
CA PHE A 356 -1.82 1.54 11.31
C PHE A 356 -1.54 3.02 11.08
N LYS A 357 -0.36 3.31 10.53
CA LYS A 357 -0.04 4.61 9.96
C LYS A 357 -0.47 4.62 8.50
N ALA A 358 -1.51 5.40 8.20
CA ALA A 358 -1.92 5.67 6.84
C ALA A 358 -1.24 6.93 6.32
N VAL A 359 -0.53 6.81 5.20
CA VAL A 359 0.10 7.92 4.51
C VAL A 359 -0.48 8.02 3.10
N LEU A 360 -1.26 9.06 2.85
CA LEU A 360 -1.83 9.36 1.55
C LEU A 360 -1.03 10.49 0.92
N TYR A 361 -0.48 10.21 -0.24
CA TYR A 361 0.18 11.19 -1.06
C TYR A 361 -0.71 11.57 -2.25
N VAL A 362 -0.82 12.86 -2.52
CA VAL A 362 -1.62 13.41 -3.63
C VAL A 362 -0.78 14.42 -4.40
N TRP A 363 -0.78 14.34 -5.73
CA TRP A 363 -0.04 15.26 -6.60
C TRP A 363 -0.83 15.60 -7.88
N PRO A 364 -0.59 16.76 -8.51
CA PRO A 364 -1.20 17.07 -9.79
C PRO A 364 -0.54 16.25 -10.90
N GLN A 365 -1.34 15.46 -11.61
CA GLN A 365 -0.96 14.74 -12.81
C GLN A 365 -1.26 15.59 -14.04
N PHE A 366 -0.46 16.63 -14.30
CA PHE A 366 -0.48 17.27 -15.62
C PHE A 366 -0.10 16.22 -16.67
N LEU A 367 -1.08 15.77 -17.45
CA LEU A 367 -0.83 15.08 -18.71
C LEU A 367 -0.12 16.08 -19.63
N ARG A 368 1.06 15.71 -20.12
CA ARG A 368 1.66 16.42 -21.27
C ARG A 368 0.91 16.05 -22.54
#